data_AF-A0A3C0GJU6-F1
#
_entry.id   AF-A0A3C0GJU6-F1
#
_cell.length_a   1.000
_cell.length_b   1.000
_cell.length_c   1.000
_cell.angle_alpha   90.00
_cell.angle_beta   90.00
_cell.angle_gamma   90.00
#
_symmetry.space_group_name_H-M   'P 1'
#
loop_
_entity.id
_entity.type
_entity.pdbx_description
1 polymer ?
#
loop_
_entity_poly.entity_id
_entity_poly.type
_entity_poly.pdbx_seq_one_letter_code
_entity_poly.pdbx_strand_id
1 'polypeptide(L)'
;VGDAFQMKGTPTILFEAGHYYNDYDRDVTRVYIFKALVKSLLTIEYNEITEYTVDQYLSIPENGKQFVDIGVYNKDFENNGLTSAEFTPIQYKEVLKNGKVDFVPMVHVFDKEPPEVFAHKSLNCNDENDVKWLRENDIL
;
A
#
# COMPACT_ATOMS: atom_id res chain seq x y z
N VAL A 1 -21.25 1.02 4.01
CA VAL A 1 -22.46 1.47 3.27
C VAL A 1 -22.84 0.57 2.11
N GLY A 2 -21.88 -0.02 1.38
CA GLY A 2 -22.17 -0.92 0.24
C GLY A 2 -23.14 -2.06 0.57
N ASP A 3 -22.90 -2.79 1.65
CA ASP A 3 -23.75 -3.93 2.07
C ASP A 3 -25.22 -3.54 2.25
N ALA A 4 -25.48 -2.35 2.80
CA ALA A 4 -26.84 -1.86 2.99
C ALA A 4 -27.55 -1.57 1.66
N PHE A 5 -26.83 -1.11 0.64
CA PHE A 5 -27.39 -0.91 -0.71
C PHE A 5 -27.64 -2.23 -1.42
N GLN A 6 -26.72 -3.18 -1.30
CA GLN A 6 -26.90 -4.53 -1.83
C GLN A 6 -28.12 -5.23 -1.20
N MET A 7 -28.29 -5.15 0.12
CA MET A 7 -29.46 -5.70 0.82
C MET A 7 -30.80 -5.08 0.37
N LYS A 8 -30.77 -3.84 -0.14
CA LYS A 8 -31.95 -3.16 -0.70
C LYS A 8 -32.20 -3.48 -2.18
N GLY A 9 -31.44 -4.40 -2.77
CA GLY A 9 -31.54 -4.73 -4.19
C GLY A 9 -31.01 -3.65 -5.13
N THR A 10 -30.19 -2.72 -4.61
CA THR A 10 -29.57 -1.67 -5.44
C THR A 10 -28.29 -2.22 -6.08
N PRO A 11 -28.16 -2.19 -7.43
CA PRO A 11 -26.91 -2.54 -8.09
C PRO A 11 -25.77 -1.70 -7.56
N THR A 12 -24.70 -2.35 -7.09
CA THR A 12 -23.60 -1.70 -6.38
C THR A 12 -22.28 -2.17 -6.96
N ILE A 13 -21.40 -1.23 -7.32
CA ILE A 13 -20.02 -1.49 -7.76
C ILE A 13 -19.09 -0.95 -6.68
N LEU A 14 -18.14 -1.77 -6.23
CA LEU A 14 -17.10 -1.37 -5.29
C LEU A 14 -15.84 -1.00 -6.07
N PHE A 15 -15.31 0.20 -5.83
CA PHE A 15 -13.99 0.62 -6.29
C PHE A 15 -13.03 0.60 -5.11
N GLU A 16 -12.10 -0.35 -5.11
CA GLU A 16 -11.01 -0.38 -4.14
C GLU A 16 -9.84 0.44 -4.68
N ALA A 17 -9.63 1.61 -4.06
CA ALA A 17 -8.54 2.49 -4.45
C ALA A 17 -7.21 1.98 -3.88
N GLY A 18 -6.27 1.67 -4.75
CA GLY A 18 -4.87 1.43 -4.37
C GLY A 18 -4.12 2.71 -4.02
N HIS A 19 -2.83 2.57 -3.71
CA HIS A 19 -1.91 3.68 -3.49
C HIS A 19 -1.11 3.98 -4.75
N TYR A 20 -1.02 5.25 -5.14
CA TYR A 20 -0.04 5.69 -6.13
C TYR A 20 1.29 6.03 -5.43
N TYR A 21 2.41 5.76 -6.09
CA TYR A 21 3.74 5.96 -5.53
C TYR A 21 3.93 7.38 -4.96
N ASN A 22 4.30 7.47 -3.67
CA ASN A 22 4.48 8.71 -2.90
C ASN A 22 3.24 9.63 -2.80
N ASP A 23 2.03 9.10 -2.99
CA ASP A 23 0.77 9.85 -2.93
C ASP A 23 0.02 9.62 -1.61
N TYR A 24 0.65 9.99 -0.48
CA TYR A 24 0.07 9.78 0.85
C TYR A 24 -1.20 10.61 1.06
N ASP A 25 -1.24 11.83 0.50
CA ASP A 25 -2.44 12.70 0.51
C ASP A 25 -3.54 12.24 -0.45
N ARG A 26 -3.28 11.21 -1.27
CA ARG A 26 -4.21 10.55 -2.21
C ARG A 26 -4.70 11.45 -3.34
N ASP A 27 -4.01 12.52 -3.69
CA ASP A 27 -4.46 13.44 -4.73
C ASP A 27 -4.38 12.81 -6.13
N VAL A 28 -3.34 12.05 -6.41
CA VAL A 28 -3.19 11.34 -7.69
C VAL A 28 -4.15 10.15 -7.77
N THR A 29 -4.23 9.35 -6.70
CA THR A 29 -5.18 8.25 -6.56
C THR A 29 -6.62 8.74 -6.80
N ARG A 30 -6.99 9.89 -6.23
CA ARG A 30 -8.33 10.49 -6.43
C ARG A 30 -8.62 10.82 -7.89
N VAL A 31 -7.63 11.31 -8.64
CA VAL A 31 -7.78 11.57 -10.09
C VAL A 31 -8.07 10.27 -10.85
N TYR A 32 -7.36 9.18 -10.54
CA TYR A 32 -7.62 7.89 -11.20
C TYR A 32 -8.98 7.30 -10.85
N ILE A 33 -9.39 7.38 -9.58
CA ILE A 33 -10.72 6.94 -9.16
C ILE A 33 -11.82 7.76 -9.84
N PHE A 34 -11.65 9.09 -9.95
CA PHE A 34 -12.58 9.92 -10.68
C PHE A 34 -12.69 9.51 -12.15
N LYS A 35 -11.56 9.27 -12.83
CA LYS A 35 -11.56 8.77 -14.22
C LYS A 35 -12.26 7.42 -14.34
N ALA A 36 -12.04 6.50 -13.40
CA ALA A 36 -12.68 5.19 -13.39
C ALA A 36 -14.20 5.29 -13.23
N LEU A 37 -14.67 6.16 -12.33
CA LEU A 37 -16.09 6.44 -12.13
C LEU A 37 -16.72 7.02 -13.41
N VAL A 38 -16.10 8.03 -14.02
CA VAL A 38 -16.59 8.60 -15.29
C VAL A 38 -16.64 7.54 -16.38
N LYS A 39 -15.58 6.73 -16.55
CA LYS A 39 -15.59 5.67 -17.57
C LYS A 39 -16.67 4.63 -17.29
N SER A 40 -16.91 4.23 -16.04
CA SER A 40 -17.99 3.29 -15.72
C SER A 40 -19.38 3.82 -16.11
N LEU A 41 -19.63 5.11 -15.88
CA LEU A 41 -20.91 5.73 -16.24
C LEU A 41 -21.07 5.79 -17.76
N LEU A 42 -20.04 6.21 -18.49
CA LEU A 42 -20.06 6.25 -19.96
C LEU A 42 -20.24 4.84 -20.56
N THR A 43 -19.55 3.83 -20.03
CA THR A 43 -19.69 2.44 -20.50
C THR A 43 -21.11 1.90 -20.27
N ILE A 44 -21.77 2.28 -19.17
CA ILE A 44 -23.18 1.96 -18.93
C ILE A 44 -24.09 2.72 -19.92
N GLU A 45 -23.87 4.03 -20.09
CA GLU A 45 -24.67 4.89 -20.98
C GLU A 45 -24.65 4.39 -22.43
N TYR A 46 -23.47 4.03 -22.94
CA TYR A 46 -23.28 3.57 -24.31
C TYR A 46 -23.43 2.06 -24.50
N ASN A 47 -23.74 1.31 -23.44
CA ASN A 47 -23.87 -0.15 -23.47
C ASN A 47 -22.62 -0.86 -24.03
N GLU A 48 -21.43 -0.35 -23.68
CA GLU A 48 -20.12 -0.81 -24.18
C GLU A 48 -19.52 -1.95 -23.35
N ILE A 49 -20.27 -2.54 -22.42
CA ILE A 49 -19.71 -3.54 -21.50
C ILE A 49 -19.13 -4.77 -22.23
N THR A 50 -19.71 -5.12 -23.38
CA THR A 50 -19.27 -6.24 -24.23
C THR A 50 -17.94 -5.97 -24.93
N GLU A 51 -17.42 -4.75 -24.91
CA GLU A 51 -16.10 -4.41 -25.44
C GLU A 51 -14.96 -4.85 -24.52
N TYR A 52 -15.26 -5.17 -23.25
CA TYR A 52 -14.30 -5.60 -22.25
C TYR A 52 -14.44 -7.10 -22.00
N THR A 53 -13.37 -7.86 -22.24
CA THR A 53 -13.38 -9.31 -22.03
C THR A 53 -12.99 -9.67 -20.60
N VAL A 54 -13.44 -10.84 -20.14
CA VAL A 54 -13.01 -11.40 -18.85
C VAL A 54 -11.49 -11.59 -18.83
N ASP A 55 -10.87 -12.00 -19.94
CA ASP A 55 -9.42 -12.18 -20.03
C ASP A 55 -8.66 -10.86 -19.84
N GLN A 56 -9.19 -9.73 -20.34
CA GLN A 56 -8.59 -8.42 -20.08
C GLN A 56 -8.64 -8.08 -18.58
N TYR A 57 -9.75 -8.38 -17.91
CA TYR A 57 -9.86 -8.18 -16.47
C TYR A 57 -8.87 -9.07 -15.70
N LEU A 58 -8.79 -10.36 -16.03
CA LEU A 58 -7.89 -11.32 -15.39
C LEU A 58 -6.40 -11.06 -15.71
N SER A 59 -6.10 -10.26 -16.74
CA SER A 59 -4.73 -9.82 -17.03
C SER A 59 -4.23 -8.71 -16.10
N ILE A 60 -5.13 -8.07 -15.35
CA ILE A 60 -4.77 -7.06 -14.36
C ILE A 60 -4.02 -7.76 -13.20
N PRO A 61 -2.82 -7.29 -12.82
CA PRO A 61 -2.08 -7.87 -11.70
C PRO A 61 -2.91 -7.84 -10.40
N GLU A 62 -2.96 -8.97 -9.70
CA GLU A 62 -3.60 -9.05 -8.39
C GLU A 62 -2.78 -8.32 -7.33
N ASN A 63 -3.46 -7.69 -6.37
CA ASN A 63 -2.80 -7.10 -5.20
C ASN A 63 -2.32 -8.21 -4.26
N GLY A 64 -1.01 -8.31 -4.03
CA GLY A 64 -0.41 -9.22 -3.06
C GLY A 64 -0.10 -8.54 -1.73
N LYS A 65 -0.13 -9.30 -0.62
CA LYS A 65 0.27 -8.84 0.73
C LYS A 65 1.79 -8.93 0.94
N GLN A 66 2.54 -8.34 0.04
CA GLN A 66 4.01 -8.47 -0.03
C GLN A 66 4.72 -7.11 -0.10
N PHE A 67 4.00 -6.03 0.19
CA PHE A 67 4.54 -4.67 0.21
C PHE A 67 4.54 -4.12 1.63
N VAL A 68 5.64 -3.46 1.99
CA VAL A 68 5.80 -2.68 3.23
C VAL A 68 6.24 -1.26 2.92
N ASP A 69 6.13 -0.35 3.89
CA ASP A 69 6.57 1.04 3.67
C ASP A 69 8.09 1.13 3.64
N ILE A 70 8.77 0.49 4.60
CA ILE A 70 10.23 0.53 4.72
C ILE A 70 10.79 -0.88 4.91
N GLY A 71 11.80 -1.22 4.12
CA GLY A 71 12.60 -2.43 4.28
C GLY A 71 13.98 -2.07 4.83
N VAL A 72 14.28 -2.49 6.05
CA VAL A 72 15.58 -2.24 6.69
C VAL A 72 16.45 -3.48 6.56
N TYR A 73 17.58 -3.36 5.86
CA TYR A 73 18.54 -4.43 5.63
C TYR A 73 19.80 -4.21 6.47
N ASN A 74 20.21 -5.21 7.25
CA ASN A 74 21.37 -5.14 8.13
C ASN A 74 22.18 -6.43 8.09
N LYS A 75 23.20 -6.51 7.24
CA LYS A 75 24.04 -7.71 7.13
C LYS A 75 24.90 -7.98 8.37
N ASP A 76 25.18 -6.94 9.15
CA ASP A 76 26.04 -7.01 10.35
C ASP A 76 25.21 -7.07 11.65
N PHE A 77 23.94 -7.50 11.58
CA PHE A 77 22.99 -7.51 12.71
C PHE A 77 23.49 -8.29 13.94
N GLU A 78 24.33 -9.31 13.74
CA GLU A 78 24.94 -10.07 14.83
C GLU A 78 26.01 -9.27 15.62
N ASN A 79 26.60 -8.24 15.00
CA ASN A 79 27.78 -7.54 15.53
C ASN A 79 27.54 -6.07 15.88
N ASN A 80 26.63 -5.37 15.18
CA ASN A 80 26.45 -3.92 15.34
C ASN A 80 25.36 -3.52 16.34
N GLY A 81 24.49 -4.45 16.73
CA GLY A 81 23.41 -4.21 17.71
C GLY A 81 22.33 -3.23 17.24
N LEU A 82 22.27 -2.87 15.95
CA LEU A 82 21.28 -1.92 15.41
C LEU A 82 19.91 -2.57 15.21
N THR A 83 19.88 -3.83 14.77
CA THR A 83 18.65 -4.62 14.59
C THR A 83 18.89 -6.04 15.08
N SER A 84 17.82 -6.79 15.34
CA SER A 84 17.89 -8.20 15.74
C SER A 84 17.79 -9.19 14.55
N ALA A 85 17.70 -8.69 13.32
CA ALA A 85 17.50 -9.49 12.12
C ALA A 85 18.16 -8.83 10.90
N GLU A 86 18.53 -9.67 9.92
CA GLU A 86 19.10 -9.24 8.65
C GLU A 86 18.14 -8.38 7.82
N PHE A 87 16.84 -8.64 7.91
CA PHE A 87 15.79 -7.84 7.30
C PHE A 87 14.69 -7.54 8.31
N THR A 88 14.30 -6.27 8.41
CA THR A 88 13.18 -5.83 9.26
C THR A 88 12.17 -5.07 8.40
N PRO A 89 10.98 -5.66 8.14
CA PRO A 89 9.91 -4.98 7.45
C PRO A 89 9.19 -4.01 8.39
N ILE A 90 8.95 -2.79 7.93
CA ILE A 90 8.26 -1.73 8.68
C ILE A 90 7.05 -1.25 7.87
N GLN A 91 5.90 -1.17 8.53
CA GLN A 91 4.68 -0.57 8.01
C GLN A 91 4.29 0.62 8.90
N TYR A 92 3.89 1.73 8.28
CA TYR A 92 3.28 2.83 9.00
C TYR A 92 1.88 2.45 9.48
N LYS A 93 1.64 2.71 10.77
CA LYS A 93 0.30 2.70 11.34
C LYS A 93 -0.21 4.12 11.46
N GLU A 94 -1.38 4.37 10.90
CA GLU A 94 -2.13 5.60 11.12
C GLU A 94 -2.61 5.66 12.57
N VAL A 95 -2.22 6.71 13.29
CA VAL A 95 -2.62 6.98 14.67
C VAL A 95 -3.18 8.39 14.75
N LEU A 96 -4.42 8.53 15.24
CA LEU A 96 -5.00 9.84 15.49
C LEU A 96 -4.40 10.44 16.77
N LYS A 97 -3.60 11.49 16.64
CA LYS A 97 -3.05 12.27 17.75
C LYS A 97 -3.41 13.74 17.57
N ASN A 98 -4.00 14.34 18.60
CA ASN A 98 -4.36 15.77 18.61
C ASN A 98 -5.19 16.22 17.39
N GLY A 99 -6.08 15.36 16.90
CA GLY A 99 -6.94 15.66 15.75
C GLY A 99 -6.24 15.58 14.37
N LYS A 100 -5.00 15.09 14.32
CA LYS A 100 -4.27 14.80 13.09
C LYS A 100 -3.90 13.33 13.00
N VAL A 101 -3.83 12.81 11.78
CA VAL A 101 -3.35 11.45 11.53
C VAL A 101 -1.82 11.52 11.45
N ASP A 102 -1.17 10.82 12.36
CA ASP A 102 0.28 10.61 12.35
C ASP A 102 0.56 9.20 11.83
N PHE A 103 1.59 9.05 10.98
CA PHE A 103 2.08 7.78 10.49
C PHE A 103 3.23 7.31 11.37
N VAL A 104 2.97 6.32 12.23
CA VAL A 104 3.97 5.79 13.18
C VAL A 104 4.57 4.51 12.62
N PRO A 105 5.89 4.41 12.43
CA PRO A 105 6.51 3.19 11.92
C PRO A 105 6.37 2.06 12.93
N MET A 106 5.99 0.87 12.46
CA MET A 106 5.91 -0.35 13.27
C MET A 106 6.51 -1.53 12.51
N VAL A 107 7.18 -2.43 13.23
CA VAL A 107 7.61 -3.72 12.67
C VAL A 107 6.38 -4.47 12.18
N HIS A 108 6.38 -4.82 10.89
CA HIS A 108 5.32 -5.59 10.27
C HIS A 108 5.57 -7.08 10.51
N VAL A 109 4.53 -7.81 10.85
CA VAL A 109 4.57 -9.27 11.00
C VAL A 109 3.62 -9.85 9.96
N PHE A 110 4.16 -10.62 9.03
CA PHE A 110 3.38 -11.31 8.02
C PHE A 110 2.68 -12.53 8.63
N ASP A 111 1.38 -12.72 8.34
CA ASP A 111 0.65 -13.94 8.73
C ASP A 111 1.27 -15.19 8.10
N LYS A 112 1.72 -15.04 6.84
CA LYS A 112 2.52 -15.99 6.10
C LYS A 112 3.54 -15.18 5.33
N GLU A 113 4.81 -15.43 5.58
CA GLU A 113 5.89 -14.71 4.91
C GLU A 113 5.83 -14.95 3.39
N PRO A 114 5.74 -13.88 2.58
CA PRO A 114 5.74 -14.01 1.14
C PRO A 114 7.14 -14.43 0.66
N PRO A 115 7.26 -15.09 -0.51
CA PRO A 115 8.57 -15.45 -1.07
C PRO A 115 9.48 -14.24 -1.33
N GLU A 116 8.87 -13.09 -1.58
CA GLU A 116 9.54 -11.83 -1.83
C GLU A 116 8.78 -10.72 -1.09
N VAL A 117 9.52 -9.79 -0.49
CA VAL A 117 8.97 -8.59 0.16
C VAL A 117 9.50 -7.37 -0.58
N PHE A 118 8.59 -6.50 -0.98
CA PHE A 118 8.91 -5.22 -1.59
C PHE A 118 8.72 -4.09 -0.57
N ALA A 119 9.51 -3.04 -0.71
CA ALA A 119 9.39 -1.84 0.14
C ALA A 119 9.28 -0.58 -0.73
N HIS A 120 8.48 0.39 -0.28
CA HIS A 120 8.46 1.72 -0.90
C HIS A 120 9.81 2.43 -0.74
N LYS A 121 10.49 2.19 0.39
CA LYS A 121 11.86 2.64 0.66
C LYS A 121 12.69 1.50 1.24
N SER A 122 13.83 1.21 0.62
CA SER A 122 14.81 0.24 1.12
C SER A 122 16.01 0.97 1.71
N LEU A 123 16.44 0.59 2.92
CA LEU A 123 17.53 1.23 3.67
C LEU A 123 18.53 0.18 4.14
N ASN A 124 19.81 0.49 4.03
CA ASN A 124 20.91 -0.40 4.39
C ASN A 124 21.63 0.13 5.64
N CYS A 125 21.62 -0.64 6.74
CA CYS A 125 22.30 -0.26 7.98
C CYS A 125 23.84 -0.18 7.86
N ASN A 126 24.41 -0.65 6.75
CA ASN A 126 25.84 -0.48 6.47
C ASN A 126 26.15 0.84 5.71
N ASP A 127 25.14 1.64 5.37
CA ASP A 127 25.27 2.99 4.83
C ASP A 127 24.98 4.04 5.92
N GLU A 128 25.92 4.94 6.16
CA GLU A 128 25.80 5.95 7.23
C GLU A 128 24.65 6.94 6.99
N ASN A 129 24.30 7.25 5.75
CA ASN A 129 23.19 8.14 5.43
C ASN A 129 21.85 7.47 5.71
N ASP A 130 21.74 6.19 5.40
CA ASP A 130 20.53 5.41 5.69
C ASP A 130 20.33 5.25 7.20
N VAL A 131 21.40 4.96 7.95
CA VAL A 131 21.35 4.91 9.43
C VAL A 131 20.95 6.27 10.01
N LYS A 132 21.50 7.36 9.47
CA LYS A 132 21.11 8.71 9.89
C LYS A 132 19.62 8.96 9.62
N TRP A 133 19.12 8.60 8.44
CA TRP A 133 17.70 8.75 8.09
C TRP A 133 16.80 7.94 9.02
N LEU A 134 17.19 6.69 9.34
CA LEU A 134 16.44 5.82 10.26
C LEU A 134 16.30 6.45 11.66
N ARG A 135 17.38 7.05 12.19
CA ARG A 135 17.37 7.74 13.49
C ARG A 135 16.53 9.02 13.46
N GLU A 136 16.61 9.79 12.38
CA GLU A 136 15.82 11.03 12.20
C GLU A 136 14.30 10.76 12.09
N ASN A 137 13.91 9.50 11.80
CA ASN A 137 12.51 9.08 11.65
C ASN A 137 12.06 8.13 12.78
N ASP A 138 12.79 8.07 13.90
CA ASP A 138 12.47 7.27 15.09
C ASP A 138 12.26 5.75 14.80
N ILE A 139 13.02 5.19 13.86
CA ILE A 139 12.96 3.74 13.50
C ILE A 139 14.07 2.94 14.20
N LEU A 140 15.25 3.55 14.38
CA LEU A 140 16.41 3.00 15.10
C LEU A 140 16.67 3.76 16.39
#